data_AF-E3W6F9-F1
#
_entry.id   AF-E3W6F9-F1
#
_cell.length_a   1.000
_cell.length_b   1.000
_cell.length_c   1.000
_cell.angle_alpha   90.00
_cell.angle_beta   90.00
_cell.angle_gamma   90.00
#
_symmetry.space_group_name_H-M   'P 1'
#
loop_
_entity.id
_entity.type
_entity.pdbx_description
1 polymer ?
#
loop_
_entity_poly.entity_id
_entity_poly.type
_entity_poly.pdbx_seq_one_letter_code
_entity_poly.pdbx_strand_id
1 'polypeptide(L)'
;TIIPAIILVFIAFPSLKLLYLMDEVVEPGVTVKAIGHQWYWSYEYSDYQTTLGEDSTLEFDSYMIPTSDLQPGDLRLLEVDNRMVVPIDTYVRVLVTGADVLHSFAVPSLAMKMDAVPGRLNQTGFLAKRPGLFYGQCSELCGANHSFMPIVIEAVSMDRYIS
;
A
#
# COMPACT_ATOMS: atom_id res chain seq x y z
N THR A 1 -28.99 31.15 -5.69
CA THR A 1 -27.63 31.27 -5.12
C THR A 1 -27.54 30.69 -3.71
N ILE A 2 -28.48 30.97 -2.79
CA ILE A 2 -28.44 30.48 -1.39
C ILE A 2 -28.59 28.95 -1.26
N ILE A 3 -29.53 28.33 -1.98
CA ILE A 3 -29.77 26.87 -1.87
C ILE A 3 -28.52 26.05 -2.23
N PRO A 4 -27.83 26.30 -3.37
CA PRO A 4 -26.55 25.63 -3.66
C PRO A 4 -25.49 25.82 -2.57
N ALA A 5 -25.39 27.02 -1.97
CA ALA A 5 -24.42 27.29 -0.92
C ALA A 5 -24.69 26.45 0.34
N ILE A 6 -25.95 26.30 0.74
CA ILE A 6 -26.34 25.46 1.89
C ILE A 6 -25.97 23.99 1.63
N ILE A 7 -26.25 23.47 0.43
CA ILE A 7 -25.91 22.09 0.05
C ILE A 7 -24.39 21.87 0.16
N LEU A 8 -23.57 22.82 -0.31
CA LEU A 8 -22.11 22.72 -0.20
C LEU A 8 -21.64 22.68 1.25
N VAL A 9 -22.23 23.46 2.15
CA VAL A 9 -21.89 23.43 3.59
C VAL A 9 -22.20 22.06 4.20
N PHE A 10 -23.36 21.47 3.86
CA PHE A 10 -23.73 20.14 4.35
C PHE A 10 -22.81 19.02 3.85
N ILE A 11 -22.26 19.13 2.64
CA ILE A 11 -21.28 18.17 2.11
C ILE A 11 -19.89 18.42 2.70
N ALA A 12 -19.49 19.68 2.84
CA ALA A 12 -18.17 20.07 3.34
C ALA A 12 -17.96 19.67 4.80
N PHE A 13 -18.99 19.80 5.66
CA PHE A 13 -18.86 19.51 7.09
C PHE A 13 -18.39 18.07 7.41
N PRO A 14 -19.05 17.00 6.94
CA PRO A 14 -18.57 15.63 7.16
C PRO A 14 -17.26 15.33 6.43
N SER A 15 -17.04 15.94 5.25
CA SER A 15 -15.80 15.76 4.48
C SER A 15 -14.57 16.28 5.23
N LEU A 16 -14.63 17.51 5.74
CA LEU A 16 -13.56 18.12 6.53
C LEU A 16 -13.34 17.36 7.83
N LYS A 17 -14.41 16.92 8.51
CA LYS A 17 -14.28 16.08 9.71
C LYS A 17 -13.50 14.80 9.42
N LEU A 18 -13.81 14.11 8.32
CA LEU A 18 -13.10 12.89 7.93
C LEU A 18 -11.63 13.18 7.58
N LEU A 19 -11.37 14.26 6.84
CA LEU A 19 -10.01 14.67 6.46
C LEU A 19 -9.11 14.83 7.70
N TYR A 20 -9.56 15.56 8.71
CA TYR A 20 -8.78 15.77 9.93
C TYR A 20 -8.61 14.49 10.77
N LEU A 21 -9.61 13.59 10.77
CA LEU A 21 -9.48 12.29 11.44
C LEU A 21 -8.50 11.36 10.74
N MET A 22 -8.37 11.46 9.42
CA MET A 22 -7.42 10.65 8.64
C MET A 22 -5.98 11.16 8.73
N ASP A 23 -5.79 12.46 8.96
CA ASP A 23 -4.47 13.10 9.08
C ASP A 23 -3.86 12.94 10.49
N GLU A 24 -4.66 12.52 11.48
CA GLU A 24 -4.19 12.31 12.85
C GLU A 24 -3.13 11.19 12.89
N VAL A 25 -1.93 11.53 13.36
CA VAL A 25 -0.79 10.60 13.40
C VAL A 25 -0.91 9.68 14.60
N VAL A 26 -1.43 8.48 14.35
CA VAL A 26 -1.36 7.35 15.29
C VAL A 26 0.07 6.79 15.31
N GLU A 27 0.57 6.45 16.49
CA GLU A 27 1.85 5.73 16.64
C GLU A 27 1.75 4.36 15.93
N PRO A 28 2.55 4.10 14.89
CA PRO A 28 2.46 2.85 14.14
C PRO A 28 3.14 1.72 14.90
N GLY A 29 2.58 0.52 14.79
CA GLY A 29 3.24 -0.70 15.29
C GLY A 29 4.23 -1.29 14.29
N VAL A 30 4.07 -0.99 12.99
CA VAL A 30 4.96 -1.42 11.90
C VAL A 30 5.05 -0.33 10.85
N THR A 31 6.26 -0.09 10.35
CA THR A 31 6.54 0.76 9.19
C THR A 31 7.07 -0.08 8.03
N VAL A 32 6.46 0.08 6.87
CA VAL A 32 6.90 -0.55 5.61
C VAL A 32 7.09 0.53 4.56
N LYS A 33 8.22 0.52 3.87
CA LYS A 33 8.45 1.38 2.71
C LYS A 33 8.04 0.62 1.44
N ALA A 34 7.18 1.23 0.63
CA ALA A 34 6.76 0.74 -0.68
C ALA A 34 7.38 1.65 -1.77
N ILE A 35 8.22 1.06 -2.61
CA ILE A 35 8.96 1.77 -3.66
C ILE A 35 8.43 1.32 -5.02
N GLY A 36 7.98 2.28 -5.83
CA GLY A 36 7.50 2.02 -7.19
C GLY A 36 8.64 2.03 -8.21
N HIS A 37 8.73 0.97 -9.02
CA HIS A 37 9.68 0.81 -10.12
C HIS A 37 8.93 0.50 -11.42
N GLN A 38 9.56 0.69 -12.58
CA GLN A 38 9.09 0.21 -13.88
C GLN A 38 9.44 -1.28 -14.04
N TRP A 39 8.51 -2.24 -13.91
CA TRP A 39 7.09 -2.16 -13.54
C TRP A 39 6.79 -3.19 -12.46
N TYR A 40 7.19 -2.89 -11.23
CA TYR A 40 7.03 -3.72 -10.03
C TYR A 40 7.08 -2.85 -8.77
N TRP A 41 6.80 -3.46 -7.63
CA TRP A 41 6.93 -2.81 -6.32
C TRP A 41 8.01 -3.50 -5.49
N SER A 42 8.81 -2.74 -4.77
CA SER A 42 9.72 -3.27 -3.74
C SER A 42 9.22 -2.85 -2.36
N TYR A 43 9.33 -3.77 -1.41
CA TYR A 43 8.93 -3.53 -0.03
C TYR A 43 10.13 -3.67 0.90
N GLU A 44 10.34 -2.68 1.76
CA GLU A 44 11.41 -2.66 2.76
C GLU A 44 10.79 -2.52 4.16
N TYR A 45 11.09 -3.48 5.03
CA TYR A 45 10.70 -3.48 6.43
C TYR A 45 11.89 -3.03 7.27
N SER A 46 12.03 -1.72 7.44
CA SER A 46 13.18 -1.11 8.12
C SER A 46 13.18 -1.29 9.64
N ASP A 47 12.03 -1.65 10.22
CA ASP A 47 11.88 -1.80 11.68
C ASP A 47 12.50 -3.10 12.20
N TYR A 48 12.82 -4.05 11.30
CA TYR A 48 13.41 -5.35 11.65
C TYR A 48 14.83 -5.44 11.11
N GLN A 49 15.77 -5.80 11.99
CA GLN A 49 17.11 -6.22 11.58
C GLN A 49 17.08 -7.72 11.29
N THR A 50 17.57 -8.14 10.13
CA THR A 50 17.78 -9.58 9.91
C THR A 50 19.03 -10.05 10.64
N THR A 51 19.08 -11.32 11.04
CA THR A 51 20.24 -11.91 11.74
C THR A 51 21.49 -12.07 10.86
N LEU A 52 21.46 -11.59 9.61
CA LEU A 52 22.50 -11.78 8.59
C LEU A 52 23.54 -10.65 8.52
N GLY A 53 23.45 -9.65 9.40
CA GLY A 53 24.45 -8.59 9.52
C GLY A 53 23.81 -7.31 10.05
N GLU A 54 24.61 -6.51 10.76
CA GLU A 54 24.19 -5.33 11.56
C GLU A 54 23.45 -4.24 10.75
N ASP A 55 23.49 -4.30 9.41
CA ASP A 55 22.90 -3.30 8.49
C ASP A 55 21.91 -3.88 7.45
N SER A 56 21.40 -5.10 7.62
CA SER A 56 20.49 -5.71 6.64
C SER A 56 19.02 -5.60 7.04
N THR A 57 18.28 -4.71 6.35
CA THR A 57 16.82 -4.61 6.40
C THR A 57 16.19 -5.74 5.57
N LEU A 58 14.97 -6.15 5.93
CA LEU A 58 14.21 -7.11 5.13
C LEU A 58 13.63 -6.38 3.90
N GLU A 59 14.14 -6.71 2.72
CA GLU A 59 13.71 -6.14 1.43
C GLU A 59 13.41 -7.23 0.41
N PHE A 60 12.36 -7.05 -0.40
CA PHE A 60 12.05 -7.92 -1.53
C PHE A 60 11.24 -7.20 -2.62
N ASP A 61 11.32 -7.73 -3.84
CA ASP A 61 10.54 -7.29 -4.98
C ASP A 61 9.25 -8.12 -5.14
N SER A 62 8.22 -7.48 -5.65
CA SER A 62 6.89 -8.02 -5.93
C SER A 62 6.53 -7.79 -7.40
N TYR A 63 6.63 -8.84 -8.20
CA TYR A 63 6.27 -8.86 -9.62
C TYR A 63 4.91 -9.52 -9.85
N MET A 64 4.20 -9.08 -10.88
CA MET A 64 2.98 -9.75 -11.33
C MET A 64 3.29 -11.16 -11.84
N ILE A 65 2.51 -12.15 -11.40
CA ILE A 65 2.61 -13.51 -11.96
C ILE A 65 2.12 -13.50 -13.42
N PRO A 66 2.91 -13.98 -14.39
CA PRO A 66 2.49 -14.08 -15.79
C PRO A 66 1.26 -14.98 -15.94
N THR A 67 0.39 -14.68 -16.91
CA THR A 67 -0.85 -15.46 -17.11
C THR A 67 -0.60 -16.94 -17.42
N SER A 68 0.56 -17.29 -17.98
CA SER A 68 0.97 -18.68 -18.22
C SER A 68 1.25 -19.47 -16.94
N ASP A 69 1.60 -18.79 -15.86
CA ASP A 69 2.14 -19.40 -14.64
C ASP A 69 1.10 -19.43 -13.50
N LEU A 70 -0.08 -18.84 -13.75
CA LEU A 70 -1.20 -18.81 -12.81
C LEU A 70 -1.72 -20.22 -12.52
N GLN A 71 -2.01 -20.48 -11.25
CA GLN A 71 -2.66 -21.70 -10.79
C GLN A 71 -4.19 -21.58 -10.86
N PRO A 72 -4.93 -22.70 -10.91
CA PRO A 72 -6.38 -22.67 -10.84
C PRO A 72 -6.87 -21.98 -9.55
N GLY A 73 -7.58 -20.86 -9.71
CA GLY A 73 -8.08 -20.04 -8.60
C GLY A 73 -7.41 -18.68 -8.48
N ASP A 74 -6.25 -18.50 -9.12
CA ASP A 74 -5.51 -17.24 -9.12
C ASP A 74 -6.23 -16.15 -9.94
N LEU A 75 -6.04 -14.91 -9.52
CA LEU A 75 -6.61 -13.74 -10.18
C LEU A 75 -5.64 -13.18 -11.22
N ARG A 76 -6.04 -13.25 -12.49
CA ARG A 76 -5.29 -12.67 -13.61
C ARG A 76 -5.05 -11.18 -13.40
N LEU A 77 -3.80 -10.75 -13.60
CA LEU A 77 -3.29 -9.37 -13.42
C LEU A 77 -3.23 -8.85 -11.98
N LEU A 78 -3.63 -9.65 -10.99
CA LEU A 78 -3.68 -9.23 -9.60
C LEU A 78 -2.75 -10.02 -8.69
N GLU A 79 -2.47 -11.28 -9.01
CA GLU A 79 -1.50 -12.06 -8.24
C GLU A 79 -0.06 -11.57 -8.45
N VAL A 80 0.70 -11.68 -7.37
CA VAL A 80 2.13 -11.35 -7.31
C VAL A 80 2.91 -12.55 -6.75
N ASP A 81 4.20 -12.61 -7.06
CA ASP A 81 5.11 -13.62 -6.53
C ASP A 81 5.35 -13.47 -5.01
N ASN A 82 5.63 -12.25 -4.54
CA ASN A 82 5.87 -11.93 -3.14
C ASN A 82 4.85 -10.89 -2.64
N ARG A 83 4.06 -11.25 -1.64
CA ARG A 83 3.03 -10.37 -1.07
C ARG A 83 3.60 -9.51 0.07
N MET A 84 3.07 -8.31 0.24
CA MET A 84 3.34 -7.49 1.42
C MET A 84 2.57 -8.05 2.61
N VAL A 85 3.24 -8.71 3.55
CA VAL A 85 2.61 -9.32 4.73
C VAL A 85 2.58 -8.33 5.89
N VAL A 86 1.42 -8.20 6.55
CA VAL A 86 1.24 -7.30 7.70
C VAL A 86 0.41 -7.95 8.81
N PRO A 87 0.61 -7.57 10.09
CA PRO A 87 -0.25 -8.06 11.17
C PRO A 87 -1.62 -7.37 11.16
N ILE A 88 -2.67 -8.13 11.46
CA ILE A 88 -4.00 -7.59 11.76
C ILE A 88 -4.01 -6.80 13.08
N ASP A 89 -5.01 -5.94 13.25
CA ASP A 89 -5.25 -5.14 14.47
C ASP A 89 -4.05 -4.28 14.93
N THR A 90 -3.11 -4.03 14.01
CA THR A 90 -1.95 -3.17 14.21
C THR A 90 -1.97 -2.03 13.20
N TYR A 91 -1.69 -0.81 13.67
CA TYR A 91 -1.62 0.33 12.77
C TYR A 91 -0.32 0.27 11.96
N VAL A 92 -0.44 0.10 10.65
CA VAL A 92 0.70 0.01 9.73
C VAL A 92 0.89 1.36 9.07
N ARG A 93 2.11 1.90 9.16
CA ARG A 93 2.56 3.05 8.39
C ARG A 93 3.19 2.57 7.09
N VAL A 94 2.73 3.12 5.96
CA VAL A 94 3.33 2.88 4.65
C VAL A 94 4.02 4.15 4.17
N LEU A 95 5.32 4.06 3.93
CA LEU A 95 6.11 5.12 3.33
C LEU A 95 6.21 4.87 1.83
N VAL A 96 5.69 5.76 1.01
CA VAL A 96 5.52 5.55 -0.44
C VAL A 96 6.44 6.51 -1.21
N THR A 97 7.24 5.97 -2.13
CA THR A 97 8.10 6.75 -3.03
C THR A 97 8.30 6.04 -4.37
N GLY A 98 8.85 6.74 -5.36
CA GLY A 98 9.18 6.18 -6.68
C GLY A 98 10.69 6.18 -6.91
N ALA A 99 11.22 5.16 -7.58
CA ALA A 99 12.64 5.08 -7.93
C ALA A 99 12.95 5.68 -9.32
N ASP A 100 11.95 5.75 -10.20
CA ASP A 100 12.12 6.17 -11.60
C ASP A 100 11.12 7.26 -12.02
N VAL A 101 9.85 6.90 -12.24
CA VAL A 101 8.76 7.78 -12.67
C VAL A 101 7.70 7.88 -11.58
N LEU A 102 6.63 8.62 -11.87
CA LEU A 102 5.47 8.65 -10.99
C LEU A 102 4.75 7.30 -11.01
N HIS A 103 4.42 6.82 -9.82
CA HIS A 103 3.51 5.69 -9.59
C HIS A 103 2.47 6.10 -8.55
N SER A 104 1.51 5.22 -8.24
CA SER A 104 0.57 5.47 -7.14
C SER A 104 0.21 4.16 -6.46
N PHE A 105 0.55 4.07 -5.18
CA PHE A 105 0.28 2.91 -4.33
C PHE A 105 -1.18 2.96 -3.88
N ALA A 106 -2.02 2.13 -4.49
CA ALA A 106 -3.46 2.16 -4.26
C ALA A 106 -4.03 0.78 -3.93
N VAL A 107 -4.64 0.66 -2.76
CA VAL A 107 -5.35 -0.53 -2.28
C VAL A 107 -6.75 -0.10 -1.83
N PRO A 108 -7.75 -0.15 -2.75
CA PRO A 108 -9.06 0.47 -2.51
C PRO A 108 -9.82 -0.08 -1.30
N SER A 109 -9.68 -1.38 -1.03
CA SER A 109 -10.34 -2.06 0.11
C SER A 109 -9.81 -1.61 1.47
N LEU A 110 -8.63 -1.00 1.51
CA LEU A 110 -8.03 -0.37 2.69
C LEU A 110 -8.16 1.16 2.66
N ALA A 111 -8.89 1.72 1.68
CA ALA A 111 -9.03 3.15 1.44
C ALA A 111 -7.69 3.90 1.29
N MET A 112 -6.65 3.20 0.81
CA MET A 112 -5.34 3.78 0.57
C MET A 112 -5.16 4.13 -0.89
N LYS A 113 -4.73 5.36 -1.14
CA LYS A 113 -4.13 5.80 -2.41
C LYS A 113 -3.12 6.88 -2.09
N MET A 114 -1.86 6.65 -2.45
CA MET A 114 -0.78 7.62 -2.24
C MET A 114 0.19 7.57 -3.41
N ASP A 115 0.50 8.74 -3.97
CA ASP A 115 1.41 8.82 -5.10
C ASP A 115 2.86 8.55 -4.66
N ALA A 116 3.54 7.73 -5.44
CA ALA A 116 4.96 7.43 -5.34
C ALA A 116 5.70 8.40 -6.26
N VAL A 117 6.31 9.42 -5.64
CA VAL A 117 6.97 10.52 -6.35
C VAL A 117 8.48 10.41 -6.16
N PRO A 118 9.29 10.29 -7.23
CA PRO A 118 10.74 10.29 -7.12
C PRO A 118 11.27 11.53 -6.39
N GLY A 119 12.12 11.31 -5.39
CA GLY A 119 12.68 12.38 -4.55
C GLY A 119 11.75 12.89 -3.43
N ARG A 120 10.58 12.28 -3.23
CA ARG A 120 9.69 12.58 -2.09
C ARG A 120 9.23 11.30 -1.41
N LEU A 121 9.23 11.31 -0.07
CA LEU A 121 8.69 10.24 0.74
C LEU A 121 7.31 10.66 1.27
N ASN A 122 6.26 10.07 0.73
CA ASN A 122 4.90 10.26 1.22
C ASN A 122 4.58 9.23 2.30
N GLN A 123 3.63 9.54 3.17
CA GLN A 123 3.18 8.65 4.22
C GLN A 123 1.68 8.44 4.12
N THR A 124 1.25 7.20 4.25
CA THR A 124 -0.14 6.83 4.54
C THR A 124 -0.16 5.75 5.61
N GLY A 125 -1.33 5.43 6.14
CA GLY A 125 -1.46 4.38 7.14
C GLY A 125 -2.81 3.70 7.07
N PHE A 126 -2.86 2.47 7.56
CA PHE A 126 -4.07 1.68 7.61
C PHE A 126 -4.08 0.73 8.81
N LEU A 127 -5.28 0.24 9.12
CA LEU A 127 -5.52 -0.78 10.13
C LEU A 127 -6.33 -1.91 9.50
N ALA A 128 -5.70 -3.08 9.31
CA ALA A 128 -6.40 -4.27 8.84
C ALA A 128 -7.15 -4.94 10.00
N LYS A 129 -8.48 -4.80 10.03
CA LYS A 129 -9.34 -5.35 11.11
C LYS A 129 -9.69 -6.84 10.94
N ARG A 130 -9.25 -7.46 9.86
CA ARG A 130 -9.55 -8.86 9.54
C ARG A 130 -8.42 -9.45 8.71
N PRO A 131 -8.13 -10.75 8.87
CA PRO A 131 -7.14 -11.42 8.03
C PRO A 131 -7.67 -11.56 6.60
N GLY A 132 -6.75 -11.65 5.64
CA GLY A 132 -7.07 -11.88 4.23
C GLY A 132 -6.15 -11.13 3.26
N LEU A 133 -6.48 -11.26 1.97
CA LEU A 133 -5.77 -10.61 0.87
C LEU A 133 -6.50 -9.34 0.44
N PHE A 134 -5.75 -8.25 0.33
CA PHE A 134 -6.22 -6.95 -0.13
C PHE A 134 -5.47 -6.58 -1.40
N TYR A 135 -6.20 -6.57 -2.52
CA TYR A 135 -5.64 -6.30 -3.83
C TYR A 135 -5.70 -4.81 -4.19
N GLY A 136 -4.69 -4.37 -4.92
CA GLY A 136 -4.52 -3.03 -5.43
C GLY A 136 -3.82 -3.03 -6.79
N GLN A 137 -3.77 -1.87 -7.43
CA GLN A 137 -3.05 -1.66 -8.69
C GLN A 137 -2.44 -0.26 -8.70
N CYS A 138 -1.36 -0.08 -9.47
CA CYS A 138 -0.82 1.25 -9.71
C CYS A 138 -1.91 2.17 -10.31
N SER A 139 -2.11 3.34 -9.70
CA SER A 139 -3.18 4.28 -10.05
C SER A 139 -2.68 5.62 -10.64
N GLU A 140 -1.45 5.61 -11.17
CA GLU A 140 -0.80 6.72 -11.88
C GLU A 140 -0.02 6.17 -13.09
N LEU A 141 -0.09 6.85 -14.24
CA LEU A 141 0.45 6.33 -15.50
C LEU A 141 1.99 6.25 -15.46
N CYS A 142 2.54 5.03 -15.45
CA CYS A 142 3.98 4.80 -15.28
C CYS A 142 4.69 4.15 -16.50
N GLY A 143 4.01 4.04 -17.65
CA GLY A 143 4.58 3.54 -18.91
C GLY A 143 3.88 2.30 -19.48
N ALA A 144 4.61 1.53 -20.30
CA ALA A 144 4.05 0.45 -21.12
C ALA A 144 3.32 -0.64 -20.31
N ASN A 145 3.88 -1.04 -19.16
CA ASN A 145 3.31 -2.09 -18.32
C ASN A 145 2.57 -1.52 -17.10
N HIS A 146 2.02 -0.30 -17.20
CA HIS A 146 1.26 0.34 -16.12
C HIS A 146 0.14 -0.55 -15.55
N SER A 147 -0.53 -1.33 -16.40
CA SER A 147 -1.60 -2.24 -15.98
C SER A 147 -1.12 -3.54 -15.32
N PHE A 148 0.20 -3.77 -15.23
CA PHE A 148 0.81 -5.05 -14.88
C PHE A 148 1.71 -4.98 -13.65
N MET A 149 1.46 -4.02 -12.75
CA MET A 149 2.14 -3.89 -11.46
C MET A 149 1.13 -3.84 -10.30
N PRO A 150 0.48 -4.97 -9.99
CA PRO A 150 -0.48 -5.06 -8.91
C PRO A 150 0.19 -4.98 -7.54
N ILE A 151 -0.63 -4.77 -6.53
CA ILE A 151 -0.25 -4.71 -5.12
C ILE A 151 -1.09 -5.78 -4.41
N VAL A 152 -0.47 -6.62 -3.60
CA VAL A 152 -1.18 -7.57 -2.74
C VAL A 152 -0.66 -7.43 -1.32
N ILE A 153 -1.56 -7.04 -0.42
CA ILE A 153 -1.30 -7.00 1.01
C ILE A 153 -1.97 -8.21 1.65
N GLU A 154 -1.21 -9.04 2.35
CA GLU A 154 -1.70 -10.18 3.12
C GLU A 154 -1.72 -9.82 4.61
N ALA A 155 -2.91 -9.65 5.18
CA ALA A 155 -3.07 -9.44 6.62
C ALA A 155 -3.19 -10.79 7.35
N VAL A 156 -2.30 -11.04 8.29
CA VAL A 156 -2.23 -12.30 9.06
C VAL A 156 -2.30 -12.04 10.57
N SER A 157 -2.52 -13.09 11.36
CA SER A 157 -2.39 -13.00 12.82
C SER A 157 -0.94 -12.68 13.22
N MET A 158 -0.76 -12.03 14.38
CA MET A 158 0.58 -11.67 14.88
C MET A 158 1.50 -12.88 14.99
N ASP A 159 0.99 -14.03 15.44
CA ASP A 159 1.78 -15.26 15.56
C ASP A 159 2.35 -15.73 14.22
N ARG A 160 1.57 -15.60 13.15
CA ARG A 160 1.99 -15.95 11.78
C ARG A 160 2.86 -14.87 11.15
N TYR A 161 2.73 -13.63 11.60
CA TYR A 161 3.57 -12.53 11.12
C TYR A 161 5.01 -12.65 11.61
N ILE A 162 5.21 -13.16 12.83
CA ILE A 162 6.54 -13.31 13.45
C ILE A 162 7.25 -14.61 13.01
N SER A 163 6.49 -15.65 12.64
CA SER A 163 7.01 -16.97 12.23
C SER A 163 7.68 -16.96 10.87
#